data_AF-A0A955Z0U6-F1
#
_entry.id   AF-A0A955Z0U6-F1
#
_cell.length_a   1.000
_cell.length_b   1.000
_cell.length_c   1.000
_cell.angle_alpha   90.00
_cell.angle_beta   90.00
_cell.angle_gamma   90.00
#
_symmetry.space_group_name_H-M   'P 1'
#
loop_
_entity.id
_entity.type
_entity.pdbx_description
1 polymer ?
#
loop_
_entity_poly.entity_id
_entity_poly.type
_entity_poly.pdbx_seq_one_letter_code
_entity_poly.pdbx_strand_id
1 'polypeptide(L)'
;VENLLDSGGIDVVTFTSSSTVQHLADALGADAARLMSKVCVASIGPITTATAQALGIRVDVVADAYTVPGLIDALEKHFEKKAI
;
A
#
# COMPACT_ATOMS: atom_id res chain seq x y z
N VAL A 1 -1.27 13.16 8.47
CA VAL A 1 -1.34 12.01 7.54
C VAL A 1 -2.66 11.27 7.67
N GLU A 2 -3.10 10.94 8.88
CA GLU A 2 -4.41 10.33 9.15
C GLU A 2 -5.56 11.11 8.51
N ASN A 3 -5.62 12.44 8.71
CA ASN A 3 -6.62 13.29 8.07
C ASN A 3 -6.62 13.21 6.53
N LEU A 4 -5.45 13.03 5.89
CA LEU A 4 -5.37 12.92 4.42
C LEU A 4 -5.83 11.54 3.94
N LEU A 5 -5.56 10.48 4.71
CA LEU A 5 -6.08 9.13 4.45
C LEU A 5 -7.60 9.09 4.64
N ASP A 6 -8.12 9.78 5.66
CA ASP A 6 -9.54 9.84 5.95
C ASP A 6 -10.33 10.73 4.98
N SER A 7 -9.72 11.83 4.50
CA SER A 7 -10.36 12.77 3.57
C SER A 7 -10.22 12.37 2.09
N GLY A 8 -9.57 11.24 1.79
CA GLY A 8 -9.32 10.80 0.41
C GLY A 8 -8.30 11.67 -0.34
N GLY A 9 -7.43 12.39 0.35
CA GLY A 9 -6.37 13.20 -0.26
C GLY A 9 -5.14 12.39 -0.70
N ILE A 10 -5.16 11.06 -0.51
CA ILE A 10 -4.11 10.13 -0.92
C ILE A 10 -4.76 9.03 -1.76
N ASP A 11 -4.36 8.93 -3.02
CA ASP A 11 -4.85 7.89 -3.93
C ASP A 11 -4.16 6.54 -3.70
N VAL A 12 -2.87 6.58 -3.37
CA VAL A 12 -2.05 5.39 -3.19
C VAL A 12 -0.99 5.55 -2.09
N VAL A 13 -0.79 4.48 -1.32
CA VAL A 13 0.35 4.29 -0.41
C VAL A 13 1.20 3.15 -0.93
N THR A 14 2.50 3.40 -1.11
CA THR A 14 3.46 2.40 -1.60
C THR A 14 4.42 1.95 -0.51
N PHE A 15 4.62 0.64 -0.37
CA PHE A 15 5.64 0.06 0.50
C PHE A 15 6.76 -0.58 -0.30
N THR A 16 7.97 -0.09 -0.10
CA THR A 16 9.20 -0.59 -0.73
C THR A 16 10.02 -1.49 0.19
N SER A 17 9.59 -1.67 1.44
CA SER A 17 10.20 -2.61 2.38
C SER A 17 9.21 -3.07 3.45
N SER A 18 9.45 -4.25 4.02
CA SER A 18 8.66 -4.72 5.17
C SER A 18 8.84 -3.85 6.41
N SER A 19 9.99 -3.21 6.59
CA SER A 19 10.23 -2.32 7.74
C SER A 19 9.36 -1.06 7.68
N THR A 20 9.12 -0.51 6.48
CA THR A 20 8.23 0.65 6.33
C THR A 20 6.77 0.31 6.64
N VAL A 21 6.32 -0.92 6.30
CA VAL A 21 4.99 -1.41 6.70
C VAL A 21 4.88 -1.47 8.23
N GLN A 22 5.84 -2.10 8.90
CA GLN A 22 5.84 -2.25 10.37
C GLN A 22 5.85 -0.89 11.06
N HIS A 23 6.79 0.00 10.69
CA HIS A 23 6.89 1.32 11.31
C HIS A 23 5.63 2.16 11.10
N LEU A 24 4.99 2.09 9.92
CA LEU A 24 3.74 2.79 9.70
C LEU A 24 2.60 2.20 10.54
N ALA A 25 2.49 0.87 10.60
CA ALA A 25 1.48 0.20 11.40
C ALA A 25 1.64 0.54 12.89
N ASP A 26 2.87 0.56 13.39
CA ASP A 26 3.18 0.93 14.77
C ASP A 26 2.80 2.40 15.06
N ALA A 27 3.11 3.30 14.11
CA ALA A 27 2.78 4.72 14.26
C ALA A 27 1.27 5.01 14.23
N LEU A 28 0.50 4.27 13.42
CA LEU A 28 -0.95 4.40 13.30
C LEU A 28 -1.72 3.54 14.31
N GLY A 29 -1.04 2.60 14.97
CA GLY A 29 -1.62 1.69 15.96
C GLY A 29 -2.84 0.93 15.44
N ALA A 30 -3.88 0.86 16.27
CA ALA A 30 -5.11 0.12 15.97
C ALA A 30 -5.86 0.63 14.72
N ASP A 31 -5.60 1.87 14.29
CA ASP A 31 -6.24 2.47 13.12
C ASP A 31 -5.54 2.11 11.81
N ALA A 32 -4.35 1.51 11.83
CA ALA A 32 -3.55 1.22 10.64
C ALA A 32 -4.36 0.49 9.56
N ALA A 33 -4.96 -0.64 9.90
CA ALA A 33 -5.76 -1.43 8.96
C ALA A 33 -6.99 -0.66 8.45
N ARG A 34 -7.68 0.08 9.32
CA ARG A 34 -8.86 0.90 8.96
C ARG A 34 -8.49 2.02 8.01
N LEU A 35 -7.42 2.76 8.29
CA LEU A 35 -6.96 3.86 7.44
C LEU A 35 -6.44 3.34 6.10
N MET A 36 -5.64 2.27 6.12
CA MET A 36 -5.18 1.63 4.89
C MET A 36 -6.32 1.06 4.06
N SER A 37 -7.45 0.66 4.67
CA SER A 37 -8.66 0.21 3.95
C SER A 37 -9.29 1.27 3.02
N LYS A 38 -8.96 2.55 3.23
CA LYS A 38 -9.53 3.69 2.49
C LYS A 38 -8.70 4.14 1.28
N VAL A 39 -7.47 3.65 1.18
CA VAL A 39 -6.51 4.03 0.13
C VAL A 39 -6.10 2.80 -0.68
N CYS A 40 -5.61 2.99 -1.90
CA CYS A 40 -4.94 1.91 -2.63
C CYS A 40 -3.59 1.62 -1.97
N VAL A 41 -3.34 0.36 -1.62
CA VAL A 41 -2.06 -0.07 -1.04
C VAL A 41 -1.28 -0.87 -2.07
N ALA A 42 -0.07 -0.41 -2.36
CA ALA A 42 0.85 -1.08 -3.28
C ALA A 42 2.12 -1.53 -2.58
N SER A 43 2.67 -2.67 -3.00
CA SER A 43 3.90 -3.22 -2.43
C SER A 43 4.89 -3.62 -3.52
N ILE A 44 6.19 -3.44 -3.24
CA ILE A 44 7.27 -3.74 -4.18
C ILE A 44 7.51 -5.24 -4.39
N GLY A 45 6.96 -6.11 -3.54
CA GLY A 45 7.18 -7.53 -3.66
C GLY A 45 6.62 -8.38 -2.51
N PRO A 46 6.71 -9.70 -2.63
CA PRO A 46 5.93 -10.66 -1.85
C PRO A 46 6.25 -10.63 -0.35
N ILE A 47 7.50 -10.34 0.03
CA ILE A 47 7.90 -10.25 1.44
C ILE A 47 7.19 -9.06 2.11
N THR A 48 7.16 -7.92 1.42
CA THR A 48 6.47 -6.71 1.91
C THR A 48 4.96 -6.92 1.94
N THR A 49 4.40 -7.59 0.92
CA THR A 49 2.98 -7.98 0.90
C THR A 49 2.62 -8.85 2.11
N ALA A 50 3.41 -9.88 2.39
CA ALA A 50 3.17 -10.79 3.50
C ALA A 50 3.22 -10.06 4.85
N THR A 51 4.15 -9.13 5.03
CA THR A 51 4.21 -8.29 6.24
C THR A 51 2.96 -7.43 6.42
N ALA A 52 2.48 -6.79 5.35
CA ALA A 52 1.26 -5.97 5.41
C ALA A 52 0.05 -6.83 5.78
N GLN A 53 -0.12 -7.97 5.14
CA GLN A 53 -1.23 -8.89 5.40
C GLN A 53 -1.20 -9.44 6.83
N ALA A 54 -0.02 -9.77 7.37
CA ALA A 54 0.13 -10.21 8.76
C ALA A 54 -0.29 -9.14 9.78
N LEU A 55 -0.24 -7.86 9.40
CA LEU A 55 -0.68 -6.72 10.20
C LEU A 55 -2.13 -6.29 9.89
N GLY A 56 -2.88 -7.10 9.13
CA GLY A 56 -4.26 -6.81 8.75
C GLY A 56 -4.41 -5.71 7.68
N ILE A 57 -3.30 -5.27 7.07
CA ILE A 57 -3.29 -4.30 5.98
C ILE A 57 -3.49 -5.04 4.67
N ARG A 58 -4.59 -4.74 3.96
CA ARG A 58 -4.82 -5.25 2.61
C ARG A 58 -3.81 -4.66 1.63
N VAL A 59 -3.49 -5.40 0.58
CA VAL A 59 -2.62 -4.95 -0.51
C VAL A 59 -3.38 -5.13 -1.81
N ASP A 60 -3.58 -4.04 -2.54
CA ASP A 60 -4.34 -4.02 -3.80
C ASP A 60 -3.44 -4.23 -5.02
N VAL A 61 -2.17 -3.83 -4.92
CA VAL A 61 -1.17 -3.92 -5.99
C VAL A 61 0.13 -4.53 -5.49
N VAL A 62 0.67 -5.50 -6.24
CA VAL A 62 1.99 -6.07 -6.01
C VAL A 62 2.79 -5.95 -7.30
N ALA A 63 4.02 -5.45 -7.21
CA ALA A 63 4.91 -5.37 -8.35
C ALA A 63 5.34 -6.77 -8.82
N ASP A 64 5.28 -7.02 -10.13
CA ASP A 64 5.78 -8.27 -10.73
C ASP A 64 7.31 -8.36 -10.64
N ALA A 65 7.98 -7.22 -10.85
CA ALA A 65 9.42 -7.07 -10.68
C ALA A 65 9.71 -6.26 -9.43
N TYR A 66 10.59 -6.76 -8.55
CA TYR A 66 10.88 -6.19 -7.23
C TYR A 66 11.82 -4.98 -7.31
N THR A 67 11.41 -3.99 -8.08
CA THR A 67 12.17 -2.78 -8.41
C THR A 67 11.21 -1.60 -8.43
N VAL A 68 11.74 -0.38 -8.31
CA VAL A 68 10.92 0.83 -8.42
C VAL A 68 10.20 0.92 -9.78
N PRO A 69 10.84 0.66 -10.93
CA PRO A 69 10.13 0.60 -12.21
C PRO A 69 9.00 -0.42 -12.23
N GLY A 70 9.24 -1.64 -11.73
CA GLY A 70 8.20 -2.67 -11.67
C GLY A 70 7.00 -2.29 -10.79
N LEU A 71 7.23 -1.51 -9.74
CA LEU A 71 6.16 -0.95 -8.91
C LEU A 71 5.37 0.13 -9.66
N ILE A 72 6.05 1.00 -10.40
CA ILE A 72 5.39 2.02 -11.24
C ILE A 72 4.52 1.33 -12.31
N ASP A 73 5.08 0.36 -13.04
CA ASP A 73 4.34 -0.40 -14.08
C ASP A 73 3.08 -1.07 -13.51
N ALA A 74 3.16 -1.62 -12.29
CA ALA A 74 2.03 -2.26 -11.63
C ALA A 74 0.94 -1.25 -11.24
N LEU A 75 1.34 -0.04 -10.82
CA LEU A 75 0.42 1.05 -10.49
C LEU A 75 -0.28 1.60 -11.73
N GLU A 76 0.46 1.85 -12.81
CA GLU A 76 -0.10 2.32 -14.09
C GLU A 76 -1.18 1.34 -14.57
N LYS A 77 -0.85 0.04 -14.65
CA LYS A 77 -1.81 -1.02 -15.02
C LYS A 77 -3.04 -1.07 -14.12
N HIS A 78 -2.89 -0.80 -12.82
CA HIS A 78 -4.01 -0.81 -11.87
C HIS A 78 -4.97 0.35 -12.11
N PHE A 79 -4.44 1.57 -12.28
CA PHE A 79 -5.25 2.77 -12.44
C PHE A 79 -5.84 2.92 -13.85
N GLU A 80 -5.17 2.42 -14.89
CA GLU A 80 -5.74 2.33 -16.24
C GLU A 80 -6.98 1.44 -16.28
N LYS A 81 -6.95 0.28 -15.59
CA LYS A 81 -8.09 -0.65 -15.54
C LYS A 81 -9.28 -0.13 -14.74
N LYS A 82 -9.07 0.84 -13.86
CA LYS A 82 -10.10 1.41 -12.98
C LYS A 82 -10.84 2.59 -13.63
N ALA A 83 -10.38 3.07 -14.80
CA ALA A 83 -10.92 4.24 -15.49
C ALA A 83 -12.15 3.96 -16.39
N ILE A 84 -12.90 2.87 -16.13
CA ILE A 84 -14.07 2.45 -16.93
C ILE A 84 -15.29 2.29 -16.03
#